data_AF-A0A6A6ERT4-F1
#
_entry.id   AF-A0A6A6ERT4-F1
#
_cell.length_a   1.000
_cell.length_b   1.000
_cell.length_c   1.000
_cell.angle_alpha   90.00
_cell.angle_beta   90.00
_cell.angle_gamma   90.00
#
_symmetry.space_group_name_H-M   'P 1'
#
loop_
_entity.id
_entity.type
_entity.pdbx_description
1 polymer ?
#
loop_
_entity_poly.entity_id
_entity_poly.type
_entity_poly.pdbx_seq_one_letter_code
_entity_poly.pdbx_strand_id
1 'polypeptide(L)'
;MKEHVESAKDVLQTAVVVVSLVHTLMDSFGSASDLFQKLKRKSKKVEAEVEEVRETHRPLARRRRDDSDDDYEFRERQERSRSRRGKSRGRSAGYDSDEESIYSSGALVRQEYDRGYHHLGQQFAVGDIIAQNQLQAQIISMQQTIIKIFQESSLMNGPSANPVSHQLARLLETTRVARASSIEALALQYQRMLTAARVPEAIPPPPVSSEVVIRTKSRARDRSPDSNASTRSAPTATSSHSNPRGLFCIYALDLQKHIDQPLADNYKDGGDGRCPYCKCRLSTRPGKAWEIVKVDEKRRDRDRIFLVENRFVVKSHKESGGFACVLCSRERPSDTICDSVAALVDHVWREHTVGEYGREVDVVEIG
;
A
#
# COMPACT_ATOMS: atom_id res chain seq x y z
N MET A 1 14.48 -35.32 32.27
CA MET A 1 14.04 -33.92 32.52
C MET A 1 14.77 -32.86 31.68
N LYS A 2 15.98 -33.13 31.14
CA LYS A 2 16.66 -32.23 30.19
C LYS A 2 16.12 -32.31 28.73
N GLU A 3 15.61 -33.46 28.30
CA GLU A 3 15.13 -33.65 26.92
C GLU A 3 13.83 -32.90 26.58
N HIS A 4 12.98 -32.61 27.57
CA HIS A 4 11.75 -31.84 27.35
C HIS A 4 12.00 -30.32 27.26
N VAL A 5 13.18 -29.83 27.67
CA VAL A 5 13.52 -28.40 27.61
C VAL A 5 14.15 -28.03 26.25
N GLU A 6 14.85 -28.95 25.60
CA GLU A 6 15.37 -28.75 24.23
C GLU A 6 14.26 -28.84 23.18
N SER A 7 13.31 -29.76 23.35
CA SER A 7 12.12 -29.84 22.48
C SER A 7 11.24 -28.59 22.54
N ALA A 8 11.14 -27.93 23.71
CA ALA A 8 10.41 -26.67 23.83
C ALA A 8 11.12 -25.47 23.20
N LYS A 9 12.46 -25.49 23.10
CA LYS A 9 13.23 -24.47 22.36
C LYS A 9 13.05 -24.61 20.85
N ASP A 10 12.95 -25.84 20.36
CA ASP A 10 12.74 -26.14 18.94
C ASP A 10 11.30 -25.86 18.49
N VAL A 11 10.31 -26.01 19.38
CA VAL A 11 8.89 -25.72 19.09
C VAL A 11 8.60 -24.21 19.08
N LEU A 12 9.36 -23.38 19.81
CA LEU A 12 9.22 -21.92 19.78
C LEU A 12 9.98 -21.24 18.61
N GLN A 13 10.94 -21.93 17.99
CA GLN A 13 11.74 -21.38 16.87
C GLN A 13 11.14 -21.62 15.49
N THR A 14 10.16 -22.51 15.33
CA THR A 14 9.89 -23.09 14.00
C THR A 14 8.54 -22.72 13.38
N ALA A 15 7.62 -22.04 14.08
CA ALA A 15 6.28 -21.85 13.53
C ALA A 15 6.12 -20.65 12.58
N VAL A 16 6.52 -19.41 12.92
CA VAL A 16 6.31 -18.26 12.00
C VAL A 16 7.24 -17.07 12.31
N VAL A 17 8.50 -17.12 11.91
CA VAL A 17 9.52 -16.16 12.36
C VAL A 17 9.34 -14.77 11.75
N VAL A 18 9.21 -14.64 10.43
CA VAL A 18 9.08 -13.33 9.76
C VAL A 18 7.75 -12.65 10.06
N VAL A 19 6.61 -13.38 10.10
CA VAL A 19 5.33 -12.75 10.46
C VAL A 19 5.37 -12.14 11.86
N SER A 20 6.02 -12.84 12.82
CA SER A 20 6.08 -12.41 14.21
C SER A 20 6.95 -11.17 14.35
N LEU A 21 8.05 -11.12 13.60
CA LEU A 21 8.90 -9.93 13.49
C LEU A 21 8.15 -8.76 12.85
N VAL A 22 7.38 -8.99 11.77
CA VAL A 22 6.55 -7.95 11.16
C VAL A 22 5.53 -7.41 12.16
N HIS A 23 4.82 -8.27 12.89
CA HIS A 23 3.89 -7.84 13.94
C HIS A 23 4.59 -7.00 15.03
N THR A 24 5.72 -7.47 15.54
CA THR A 24 6.50 -6.75 16.57
C THR A 24 7.00 -5.39 16.07
N LEU A 25 7.38 -5.31 14.80
CA LEU A 25 7.78 -4.07 14.16
C LEU A 25 6.58 -3.10 14.02
N MET A 26 5.38 -3.60 13.75
CA MET A 26 4.16 -2.78 13.74
C MET A 26 3.83 -2.22 15.12
N ASP A 27 3.96 -3.02 16.18
CA ASP A 27 3.79 -2.54 17.55
C ASP A 27 4.82 -1.46 17.91
N SER A 28 6.03 -1.58 17.36
CA SER A 28 7.10 -0.58 17.50
C SER A 28 6.76 0.72 16.76
N PHE A 29 6.16 0.67 15.57
CA PHE A 29 5.64 1.86 14.86
C PHE A 29 4.47 2.52 15.61
N GLY A 30 3.57 1.72 16.20
CA GLY A 30 2.51 2.25 17.07
C GLY A 30 3.09 3.02 18.26
N SER A 31 4.05 2.41 18.97
CA SER A 31 4.75 3.04 20.09
C SER A 31 5.49 4.32 19.69
N ALA A 32 6.14 4.33 18.51
CA ALA A 32 6.79 5.52 17.97
C ALA A 32 5.78 6.64 17.66
N SER A 33 4.62 6.30 17.09
CA SER A 33 3.55 7.24 16.77
C SER A 33 2.98 7.90 18.03
N ASP A 34 2.74 7.12 19.08
CA ASP A 34 2.28 7.64 20.38
C ASP A 34 3.30 8.57 21.03
N LEU A 35 4.58 8.20 20.98
CA LEU A 35 5.67 9.05 21.49
C LEU A 35 5.78 10.35 20.69
N PHE A 36 5.67 10.28 19.36
CA PHE A 36 5.67 11.44 18.48
C PHE A 36 4.55 12.42 18.84
N GLN A 37 3.32 11.93 19.05
CA GLN A 37 2.20 12.79 19.48
C GLN A 37 2.49 13.48 20.81
N LYS A 38 3.05 12.76 21.79
CA LYS A 38 3.40 13.32 23.10
C LYS A 38 4.45 14.42 22.98
N LEU A 39 5.51 14.18 22.20
CA LEU A 39 6.57 15.16 21.96
C LEU A 39 6.05 16.38 21.18
N LYS A 40 5.18 16.19 20.20
CA LYS A 40 4.56 17.28 19.44
C LYS A 40 3.69 18.17 20.32
N ARG A 41 2.90 17.58 21.23
CA ARG A 41 2.13 18.33 22.24
C ARG A 41 3.05 19.11 23.17
N LYS A 42 4.17 18.52 23.60
CA LYS A 42 5.18 19.20 24.43
C LYS A 42 5.84 20.37 23.68
N SER A 43 6.19 20.18 22.41
CA SER A 43 6.77 21.24 21.57
C SER A 43 5.83 22.44 21.43
N LYS A 44 4.54 22.21 21.20
CA LYS A 44 3.54 23.28 21.10
C LYS A 44 3.37 24.06 22.41
N LYS A 45 3.45 23.38 23.56
CA LYS A 45 3.40 24.04 24.88
C LYS A 45 4.60 24.97 25.07
N VAL A 46 5.80 24.48 24.79
CA VAL A 46 7.03 25.28 24.88
C VAL A 46 6.97 26.48 23.94
N GLU A 47 6.48 26.30 22.70
CA GLU A 47 6.32 27.40 21.74
C GLU A 47 5.31 28.46 22.23
N ALA A 48 4.18 28.03 22.81
CA ALA A 48 3.19 28.94 23.38
C ALA A 48 3.74 29.73 24.58
N GLU A 49 4.48 29.07 25.49
CA GLU A 49 5.13 29.73 26.63
C GLU A 49 6.17 30.76 26.16
N VAL A 50 6.95 30.45 25.12
CA VAL A 50 7.93 31.39 24.54
C VAL A 50 7.23 32.59 23.89
N GLU A 51 6.12 32.38 23.18
CA GLU A 51 5.36 33.47 22.56
C GLU A 51 4.70 34.37 23.62
N GLU A 52 4.17 33.81 24.71
CA GLU A 52 3.62 34.57 25.84
C GLU A 52 4.68 35.47 26.50
N VAL A 53 5.88 34.93 26.74
CA VAL A 53 7.03 35.72 27.24
C VAL A 53 7.39 36.83 26.24
N ARG A 54 7.36 36.54 24.95
CA ARG A 54 7.67 37.52 23.89
C ARG A 54 6.64 38.65 23.81
N GLU A 55 5.35 38.35 23.95
CA GLU A 55 4.28 39.37 23.99
C GLU A 55 4.38 40.24 25.23
N THR A 56 4.73 39.65 26.39
CA THR A 56 4.90 40.37 27.67
C THR A 56 6.11 41.32 27.64
N HIS A 57 7.18 40.96 26.92
CA HIS A 57 8.38 41.78 26.77
C HIS A 57 8.38 42.70 25.55
N ARG A 58 7.23 42.91 24.87
CA ARG A 58 7.14 43.85 23.76
C ARG A 58 7.38 45.28 24.28
N PRO A 59 8.48 45.97 23.91
CA PRO A 59 8.74 47.31 24.39
C PRO A 59 7.60 48.22 23.91
N LEU A 60 7.02 48.99 24.82
CA LEU A 60 6.13 50.10 24.50
C LEU A 60 6.90 51.12 23.64
N ALA A 61 6.93 50.90 22.34
CA ALA A 61 7.44 51.85 21.38
C ALA A 61 6.45 53.03 21.34
N ARG A 62 6.74 54.01 22.21
CA ARG A 62 6.45 55.44 22.12
C ARG A 62 5.21 55.81 21.29
N ARG A 63 4.10 56.07 22.01
CA ARG A 63 3.20 57.18 21.69
C ARG A 63 4.03 58.46 21.59
N ARG A 64 4.47 58.85 20.39
CA ARG A 64 4.73 60.26 20.08
C ARG A 64 3.46 60.80 19.43
N ARG A 65 2.81 61.69 20.19
CA ARG A 65 1.93 62.74 19.65
C ARG A 65 2.69 63.46 18.55
N ASP A 66 2.06 63.60 17.40
CA ASP A 66 2.17 64.87 16.67
C ASP A 66 0.75 65.21 16.21
N ASP A 67 0.27 66.32 16.77
CA ASP A 67 -0.89 67.08 16.33
C ASP A 67 -0.56 67.65 14.95
N SER A 68 -1.42 67.41 13.97
CA SER A 68 -1.70 68.41 12.94
C SER A 68 -3.08 68.11 12.37
N ASP A 69 -4.05 68.88 12.86
CA ASP A 69 -5.24 69.23 12.08
C ASP A 69 -4.78 69.81 10.74
N ASP A 70 -5.41 69.36 9.66
CA ASP A 70 -5.95 70.20 8.58
C ASP A 70 -6.50 69.29 7.46
N ASP A 71 -7.83 69.32 7.35
CA ASP A 71 -8.54 69.64 6.12
C ASP A 71 -8.78 68.61 4.99
N TYR A 72 -10.06 68.18 4.99
CA TYR A 72 -11.03 67.99 3.90
C TYR A 72 -10.63 67.48 2.49
N GLU A 73 -11.50 66.56 2.03
CA GLU A 73 -11.75 66.14 0.65
C GLU A 73 -10.61 65.52 -0.19
N PHE A 74 -10.39 64.21 -0.03
CA PHE A 74 -10.19 63.32 -1.20
C PHE A 74 -10.40 61.83 -0.86
N ARG A 75 -11.62 61.45 -0.43
CA ARG A 75 -12.06 60.05 -0.36
C ARG A 75 -12.91 59.75 -1.59
N GLU A 76 -12.34 59.13 -2.63
CA GLU A 76 -13.00 58.07 -3.43
C GLU A 76 -12.22 57.61 -4.69
N ARG A 77 -10.88 57.48 -4.66
CA ARG A 77 -10.21 56.89 -5.85
C ARG A 77 -8.97 56.02 -5.65
N GLN A 78 -8.76 55.49 -4.44
CA GLN A 78 -7.61 54.62 -4.19
C GLN A 78 -7.87 53.38 -3.32
N GLU A 79 -9.12 52.94 -3.18
CA GLU A 79 -9.45 51.71 -2.44
C GLU A 79 -9.81 50.50 -3.33
N ARG A 80 -9.59 50.57 -4.65
CA ARG A 80 -9.82 49.42 -5.56
C ARG A 80 -8.58 48.71 -6.08
N SER A 81 -7.37 49.12 -5.71
CA SER A 81 -6.13 48.57 -6.30
C SER A 81 -5.12 47.96 -5.31
N ARG A 82 -5.46 47.79 -4.02
CA ARG A 82 -4.55 47.20 -3.03
C ARG A 82 -5.09 46.00 -2.24
N SER A 83 -6.23 45.42 -2.61
CA SER A 83 -6.73 44.16 -2.00
C SER A 83 -6.15 42.87 -2.60
N ARG A 84 -5.17 42.95 -3.52
CA ARG A 84 -4.59 41.79 -4.23
C ARG A 84 -3.13 41.49 -3.92
N ARG A 85 -2.56 42.00 -2.82
CA ARG A 85 -1.16 41.71 -2.46
C ARG A 85 -1.02 41.13 -1.06
N GLY A 86 -0.73 39.83 -1.02
CA GLY A 86 0.14 39.26 0.01
C GLY A 86 -0.54 38.85 1.31
N LYS A 87 -1.52 37.93 1.23
CA LYS A 87 -1.74 36.99 2.33
C LYS A 87 -1.72 35.56 1.83
N SER A 88 -0.69 35.26 1.03
CA SER A 88 -0.05 33.96 1.06
C SER A 88 0.50 33.75 2.47
N ARG A 89 -0.39 33.36 3.38
CA ARG A 89 -0.01 32.56 4.54
C ARG A 89 0.83 31.43 3.95
N GLY A 90 2.15 31.52 4.15
CA GLY A 90 3.09 30.46 3.86
C GLY A 90 2.54 29.22 4.52
N ARG A 91 1.86 28.41 3.73
CA ARG A 91 1.41 27.09 4.10
C ARG A 91 2.71 26.34 4.27
N SER A 92 3.10 26.16 5.53
CA SER A 92 4.19 25.28 5.94
C SER A 92 3.79 23.86 5.55
N ALA A 93 3.80 23.58 4.25
CA ALA A 93 3.38 22.33 3.63
C ALA A 93 4.51 21.27 3.67
N GLY A 94 5.49 21.47 4.55
CA GLY A 94 6.61 20.55 4.74
C GLY A 94 6.49 19.67 5.98
N TYR A 95 5.72 20.06 7.00
CA TYR A 95 5.64 19.32 8.27
C TYR A 95 4.52 18.27 8.33
N ASP A 96 3.51 18.37 7.45
CA ASP A 96 2.37 17.43 7.42
C ASP A 96 2.76 16.09 6.77
N SER A 97 3.61 16.14 5.73
CA SER A 97 4.16 14.96 5.03
C SER A 97 4.92 14.02 5.99
N ASP A 98 5.61 14.60 6.97
CA ASP A 98 6.43 13.88 7.93
C ASP A 98 5.58 13.18 8.99
N GLU A 99 4.50 13.83 9.41
CA GLU A 99 3.53 13.28 10.34
C GLU A 99 2.72 12.14 9.68
N GLU A 100 2.25 12.32 8.45
CA GLU A 100 1.59 11.25 7.69
C GLU A 100 2.52 10.04 7.47
N SER A 101 3.82 10.29 7.33
CA SER A 101 4.84 9.24 7.19
C SER A 101 4.91 8.31 8.40
N ILE A 102 4.77 8.82 9.63
CA ILE A 102 4.94 7.99 10.83
C ILE A 102 3.75 7.04 11.02
N TYR A 103 2.53 7.52 10.80
CA TYR A 103 1.31 6.71 10.99
C TYR A 103 1.12 5.67 9.89
N SER A 104 1.54 5.97 8.66
CA SER A 104 1.46 5.04 7.54
C SER A 104 2.55 3.98 7.53
N SER A 105 3.62 4.13 8.33
CA SER A 105 4.79 3.25 8.25
C SER A 105 4.49 1.77 8.50
N GLY A 106 3.68 1.48 9.53
CA GLY A 106 3.29 0.10 9.82
C GLY A 106 2.43 -0.53 8.73
N ALA A 107 1.51 0.25 8.14
CA ALA A 107 0.63 -0.22 7.07
C ALA A 107 1.40 -0.59 5.81
N LEU A 108 2.41 0.22 5.44
CA LEU A 108 3.25 -0.03 4.27
C LEU A 108 4.11 -1.30 4.42
N VAL A 109 4.67 -1.54 5.60
CA VAL A 109 5.43 -2.79 5.86
C VAL A 109 4.50 -4.01 5.82
N ARG A 110 3.30 -3.91 6.42
CA ARG A 110 2.28 -4.96 6.35
C ARG A 110 1.88 -5.26 4.91
N GLN A 111 1.66 -4.23 4.09
CA GLN A 111 1.31 -4.38 2.69
C GLN A 111 2.37 -5.16 1.91
N GLU A 112 3.65 -4.86 2.11
CA GLU A 112 4.74 -5.60 1.45
C GLU A 112 4.83 -7.04 1.94
N TYR A 113 4.63 -7.28 3.24
CA TYR A 113 4.56 -8.63 3.79
C TYR A 113 3.40 -9.42 3.18
N ASP A 114 2.20 -8.86 3.16
CA ASP A 114 1.00 -9.48 2.62
C ASP A 114 1.16 -9.80 1.14
N ARG A 115 1.83 -8.91 0.38
CA ARG A 115 2.19 -9.14 -1.01
C ARG A 115 3.07 -10.38 -1.17
N GLY A 116 4.14 -10.52 -0.39
CA GLY A 116 5.02 -11.69 -0.47
C GLY A 116 4.32 -12.98 -0.02
N TYR A 117 3.56 -12.90 1.08
CA TYR A 117 2.78 -14.01 1.62
C TYR A 117 1.70 -14.48 0.64
N HIS A 118 1.07 -13.57 -0.10
CA HIS A 118 0.06 -13.93 -1.09
C HIS A 118 0.57 -14.89 -2.17
N HIS A 119 1.84 -14.75 -2.57
CA HIS A 119 2.46 -15.51 -3.66
C HIS A 119 3.17 -16.77 -3.18
N LEU A 120 3.86 -16.69 -2.03
CA LEU A 120 4.73 -17.76 -1.53
C LEU A 120 4.15 -18.47 -0.29
N GLY A 121 3.05 -17.97 0.27
CA GLY A 121 2.33 -18.56 1.39
C GLY A 121 3.19 -18.71 2.63
N GLN A 122 3.03 -19.86 3.30
CA GLN A 122 3.67 -20.16 4.58
C GLN A 122 5.21 -20.09 4.53
N GLN A 123 5.82 -20.44 3.40
CA GLN A 123 7.29 -20.37 3.26
C GLN A 123 7.80 -18.93 3.42
N PHE A 124 7.05 -17.94 2.95
CA PHE A 124 7.40 -16.53 3.12
C PHE A 124 7.12 -16.02 4.53
N ALA A 125 6.11 -16.56 5.21
CA ALA A 125 5.84 -16.25 6.61
C ALA A 125 6.93 -16.76 7.57
N VAL A 126 7.51 -17.92 7.25
CA VAL A 126 8.71 -18.43 7.93
C VAL A 126 9.90 -17.54 7.56
N GLY A 127 10.06 -17.28 6.25
CA GLY A 127 11.09 -16.43 5.69
C GLY A 127 12.48 -17.04 5.75
N ASP A 128 13.48 -16.27 5.31
CA ASP A 128 14.89 -16.68 5.37
C ASP A 128 15.64 -15.97 6.50
N ILE A 129 16.76 -16.56 6.93
CA ILE A 129 17.57 -16.04 8.05
C ILE A 129 18.08 -14.61 7.80
N ILE A 130 18.29 -14.24 6.53
CA ILE A 130 18.78 -12.91 6.14
C ILE A 130 17.72 -11.87 6.46
N ALA A 131 16.49 -12.09 6.00
CA ALA A 131 15.37 -11.20 6.26
C ALA A 131 15.01 -11.15 7.75
N GLN A 132 15.06 -12.29 8.45
CA GLN A 132 14.86 -12.33 9.90
C GLN A 132 15.85 -11.43 10.63
N ASN A 133 17.15 -11.55 10.33
CA ASN A 133 18.20 -10.72 10.93
C ASN A 133 18.01 -9.23 10.59
N GLN A 134 17.64 -8.91 9.35
CA GLN A 134 17.39 -7.53 8.93
C GLN A 134 16.21 -6.90 9.67
N LEU A 135 15.09 -7.61 9.77
CA LEU A 135 13.90 -7.12 10.48
C LEU A 135 14.18 -6.97 11.98
N GLN A 136 14.88 -7.92 12.60
CA GLN A 136 15.31 -7.81 14.00
C GLN A 136 16.18 -6.57 14.24
N ALA A 137 17.14 -6.29 13.35
CA ALA A 137 17.99 -5.11 13.46
C ALA A 137 17.16 -3.81 13.44
N GLN A 138 16.12 -3.72 12.61
CA GLN A 138 15.24 -2.55 12.57
C GLN A 138 14.41 -2.41 13.86
N ILE A 139 13.87 -3.51 14.38
CA ILE A 139 13.13 -3.51 15.66
C ILE A 139 14.03 -3.00 16.79
N ILE A 140 15.25 -3.52 16.90
CA ILE A 140 16.21 -3.12 17.93
C ILE A 140 16.56 -1.63 17.80
N SER A 141 16.88 -1.16 16.59
CA SER A 141 17.21 0.24 16.31
C SER A 141 16.08 1.20 16.71
N MET A 142 14.83 0.85 16.35
CA MET A 142 13.64 1.61 16.74
C MET A 142 13.45 1.62 18.26
N GLN A 143 13.47 0.45 18.90
CA GLN A 143 13.27 0.33 20.34
C GLN A 143 14.32 1.10 21.13
N GLN A 144 15.60 1.02 20.74
CA GLN A 144 16.68 1.79 21.35
C GLN A 144 16.44 3.30 21.23
N THR A 145 15.97 3.77 20.06
CA THR A 145 15.66 5.19 19.87
C THR A 145 14.45 5.63 20.69
N ILE A 146 13.38 4.84 20.72
CA ILE A 146 12.18 5.09 21.54
C ILE A 146 12.57 5.18 23.01
N ILE A 147 13.32 4.20 23.53
CA ILE A 147 13.76 4.17 24.93
C ILE A 147 14.63 5.39 25.25
N LYS A 148 15.60 5.71 24.39
CA LYS A 148 16.48 6.86 24.60
C LYS A 148 15.70 8.16 24.66
N ILE A 149 14.77 8.38 23.73
CA ILE A 149 13.92 9.57 23.72
C ILE A 149 13.00 9.58 24.94
N PHE A 150 12.46 8.43 25.34
CA PHE A 150 11.62 8.33 26.54
C PHE A 150 12.41 8.67 27.81
N GLN A 151 13.64 8.18 27.96
CA GLN A 151 14.52 8.50 29.08
C GLN A 151 14.88 10.00 29.09
N GLU A 152 15.28 10.56 27.95
CA GLU A 152 15.61 11.98 27.82
C GLU A 152 14.39 12.90 28.04
N SER A 153 13.17 12.43 27.75
CA SER A 153 11.94 13.21 27.90
C SER A 153 11.24 13.05 29.25
N SER A 154 11.40 11.90 29.92
CA SER A 154 10.81 11.55 31.22
C SER A 154 11.64 11.98 32.42
N LEU A 155 12.94 12.25 32.24
CA LEU A 155 13.75 12.99 33.20
C LEU A 155 13.32 14.46 33.20
N MET A 156 12.10 14.67 33.70
CA MET A 156 11.50 15.97 33.94
C MET A 156 12.40 16.73 34.92
N ASN A 157 12.82 17.94 34.50
CA ASN A 157 13.45 19.01 35.30
C ASN A 157 14.98 19.16 35.21
N GLY A 158 15.67 18.42 34.35
CA GLY A 158 17.05 18.74 33.95
C GLY A 158 17.07 19.52 32.63
N PRO A 159 18.10 20.36 32.36
CA PRO A 159 18.30 20.90 31.01
C PRO A 159 18.53 19.70 30.08
N SER A 160 17.55 19.36 29.26
CA SER A 160 17.72 18.27 28.31
C SER A 160 18.85 18.65 27.37
N ALA A 161 19.82 17.76 27.18
CA ALA A 161 20.97 18.03 26.31
C ALA A 161 20.53 18.36 24.86
N ASN A 162 19.35 17.86 24.45
CA ASN A 162 18.77 18.10 23.13
C ASN A 162 17.37 18.74 23.23
N PRO A 163 17.01 19.67 22.32
CA PRO A 163 15.67 20.23 22.26
C PRO A 163 14.64 19.20 21.77
N VAL A 164 13.36 19.42 22.10
CA VAL A 164 12.24 18.53 21.70
C VAL A 164 12.14 18.38 20.17
N SER A 165 12.47 19.43 19.41
CA SER A 165 12.53 19.39 17.95
C SER A 165 13.56 18.38 17.42
N HIS A 166 14.72 18.28 18.07
CA HIS A 166 15.74 17.28 17.72
C HIS A 166 15.26 15.86 18.00
N GLN A 167 14.55 15.63 19.11
CA GLN A 167 13.97 14.33 19.43
C GLN A 167 12.90 13.91 18.42
N LEU A 168 12.03 14.85 18.00
CA LEU A 168 11.05 14.62 16.94
C LEU A 168 11.71 14.24 15.62
N ALA A 169 12.73 15.00 15.19
CA ALA A 169 13.45 14.72 13.95
C ALA A 169 14.13 13.34 13.97
N ARG A 170 14.78 12.99 15.08
CA ARG A 170 15.43 11.68 15.27
C ARG A 170 14.43 10.53 15.20
N LEU A 171 13.26 10.68 15.83
CA LEU A 171 12.21 9.66 15.83
C LEU A 171 11.64 9.44 14.43
N LEU A 172 11.36 10.52 13.71
CA LEU A 172 10.89 10.48 12.32
C LEU A 172 11.92 9.79 11.42
N GLU A 173 13.18 10.18 11.51
CA GLU A 173 14.24 9.60 10.68
C GLU A 173 14.41 8.11 10.94
N THR A 174 14.46 7.71 12.21
CA THR A 174 14.57 6.29 12.59
C THR A 174 13.37 5.49 12.07
N THR A 175 12.17 6.06 12.13
CA THR A 175 10.95 5.42 11.63
C THR A 175 10.99 5.25 10.10
N ARG A 176 11.46 6.27 9.37
CA ARG A 176 11.62 6.20 7.91
C ARG A 176 12.63 5.14 7.49
N VAL A 177 13.81 5.13 8.12
CA VAL A 177 14.86 4.14 7.85
C VAL A 177 14.33 2.74 8.14
N ALA A 178 13.73 2.54 9.32
CA ALA A 178 13.18 1.24 9.70
C ALA A 178 12.11 0.76 8.71
N ARG A 179 11.20 1.63 8.27
CA ARG A 179 10.21 1.31 7.24
C ARG A 179 10.88 0.90 5.93
N ALA A 180 11.76 1.75 5.39
CA ALA A 180 12.39 1.53 4.09
C ALA A 180 13.20 0.22 4.08
N SER A 181 14.04 0.01 5.09
CA SER A 181 14.85 -1.20 5.23
C SER A 181 14.02 -2.45 5.46
N SER A 182 12.87 -2.36 6.14
CA SER A 182 11.98 -3.51 6.34
C SER A 182 11.25 -3.91 5.06
N ILE A 183 10.78 -2.94 4.27
CA ILE A 183 10.19 -3.18 2.94
C ILE A 183 11.23 -3.82 2.02
N GLU A 184 12.45 -3.28 2.00
CA GLU A 184 13.55 -3.81 1.21
C GLU A 184 13.90 -5.25 1.62
N ALA A 185 13.99 -5.54 2.92
CA ALA A 185 14.27 -6.88 3.43
C ALA A 185 13.21 -7.90 2.97
N LEU A 186 11.93 -7.53 3.03
CA LEU A 186 10.82 -8.36 2.58
C LEU A 186 10.82 -8.57 1.06
N ALA A 187 11.08 -7.51 0.29
CA ALA A 187 11.17 -7.58 -1.17
C ALA A 187 12.35 -8.47 -1.62
N LEU A 188 13.51 -8.35 -0.97
CA LEU A 188 14.67 -9.18 -1.26
C LEU A 188 14.46 -10.64 -0.84
N GLN A 189 13.78 -10.89 0.28
CA GLN A 189 13.35 -12.25 0.65
C GLN A 189 12.49 -12.86 -0.46
N TYR A 190 11.49 -12.12 -0.92
CA TYR A 190 10.60 -12.56 -1.99
C TYR A 190 11.40 -12.95 -3.25
N GLN A 191 12.35 -12.11 -3.66
CA GLN A 191 13.22 -12.38 -4.80
C GLN A 191 14.07 -13.65 -4.63
N ARG A 192 14.71 -13.83 -3.47
CA ARG A 192 15.54 -15.01 -3.18
C ARG A 192 14.73 -16.30 -3.24
N MET A 193 13.53 -16.30 -2.68
CA MET A 193 12.65 -17.47 -2.67
C MET A 193 12.12 -17.82 -4.07
N LEU A 194 11.83 -16.82 -4.91
CA LEU A 194 11.49 -17.06 -6.32
C LEU A 194 12.64 -17.71 -7.11
N THR A 195 13.89 -17.35 -6.81
CA THR A 195 15.05 -17.94 -7.47
C THR A 195 15.38 -19.34 -6.96
N ALA A 196 15.21 -19.60 -5.67
CA ALA A 196 15.45 -20.91 -5.06
C ALA A 196 14.45 -21.98 -5.56
N ALA A 197 13.21 -21.59 -5.86
CA ALA A 197 12.17 -22.48 -6.38
C ALA A 197 12.41 -22.96 -7.83
N ARG A 198 13.42 -22.42 -8.55
CA ARG A 198 13.69 -22.73 -9.97
C ARG A 198 14.78 -23.76 -10.21
N VAL A 199 15.29 -24.43 -9.18
CA VAL A 199 16.17 -25.59 -9.37
C VAL A 199 15.29 -26.83 -9.24
N PRO A 200 14.91 -27.52 -10.35
CA PRO A 200 14.38 -28.86 -10.25
C PRO A 200 15.41 -29.70 -9.50
N GLU A 201 14.94 -30.32 -8.43
CA GLU A 201 15.65 -31.34 -7.69
C GLU A 201 16.34 -32.28 -8.68
N ALA A 202 17.67 -32.26 -8.63
CA ALA A 202 18.51 -32.94 -9.59
C ALA A 202 18.14 -34.42 -9.61
N ILE A 203 17.94 -34.91 -10.83
CA ILE A 203 17.97 -36.33 -11.18
C ILE A 203 19.16 -36.96 -10.41
N PRO A 204 18.96 -38.05 -9.64
CA PRO A 204 20.04 -38.68 -8.91
C PRO A 204 21.16 -39.08 -9.89
N PRO A 205 22.43 -38.85 -9.56
CA PRO A 205 23.53 -39.21 -10.44
C PRO A 205 23.55 -40.73 -10.68
N PRO A 206 23.62 -41.21 -11.93
CA PRO A 206 23.81 -42.63 -12.20
C PRO A 206 25.19 -43.07 -11.71
N PRO A 207 25.33 -44.32 -11.21
CA PRO A 207 26.62 -44.83 -10.80
C PRO A 207 27.44 -45.26 -12.03
N VAL A 208 28.73 -44.90 -11.97
CA VAL A 208 29.92 -45.53 -12.56
C VAL A 208 29.99 -45.77 -14.08
N SER A 209 31.08 -45.28 -14.69
CA SER A 209 32.23 -46.11 -15.11
C SER A 209 32.95 -45.46 -16.30
N SER A 210 34.28 -45.39 -16.16
CA SER A 210 35.23 -45.08 -17.22
C SER A 210 35.09 -46.07 -18.39
N GLU A 211 35.02 -45.60 -19.62
CA GLU A 211 35.95 -45.96 -20.70
C GLU A 211 35.62 -45.29 -22.05
N VAL A 212 36.66 -45.26 -22.88
CA VAL A 212 36.92 -44.51 -24.10
C VAL A 212 36.16 -45.09 -25.31
N VAL A 213 35.88 -44.27 -26.35
CA VAL A 213 36.23 -44.48 -27.78
C VAL A 213 35.39 -43.60 -28.74
N ILE A 214 36.14 -42.98 -29.65
CA ILE A 214 35.81 -42.15 -30.81
C ILE A 214 34.92 -42.88 -31.83
N ARG A 215 33.89 -42.24 -32.41
CA ARG A 215 33.66 -42.29 -33.88
C ARG A 215 32.67 -41.28 -34.44
N THR A 216 33.13 -40.58 -35.46
CA THR A 216 32.39 -39.76 -36.41
C THR A 216 31.43 -40.57 -37.29
N LYS A 217 30.27 -40.00 -37.65
CA LYS A 217 29.75 -40.01 -39.03
C LYS A 217 28.49 -39.15 -39.19
N SER A 218 28.59 -38.26 -40.17
CA SER A 218 27.53 -37.51 -40.83
C SER A 218 26.61 -38.44 -41.64
N ARG A 219 25.30 -38.15 -41.63
CA ARG A 219 24.39 -38.54 -42.71
C ARG A 219 23.20 -37.58 -42.82
N ALA A 220 22.96 -37.15 -44.04
CA ALA A 220 21.91 -36.22 -44.47
C ALA A 220 20.65 -36.96 -44.96
N ARG A 221 19.58 -36.16 -45.20
CA ARG A 221 18.38 -36.40 -46.04
C ARG A 221 17.37 -37.43 -45.49
N ASP A 222 16.04 -37.30 -45.60
CA ASP A 222 15.10 -36.66 -46.54
C ASP A 222 13.81 -36.23 -45.77
N ARG A 223 13.14 -35.10 -46.04
CA ARG A 223 12.04 -34.85 -47.01
C ARG A 223 10.97 -35.97 -47.12
N SER A 224 9.75 -35.71 -46.65
CA SER A 224 8.49 -35.66 -47.45
C SER A 224 7.20 -35.61 -46.60
N PRO A 225 6.03 -35.28 -47.20
CA PRO A 225 5.00 -34.42 -46.60
C PRO A 225 3.64 -35.10 -46.33
N ASP A 226 2.71 -34.26 -45.87
CA ASP A 226 1.24 -34.33 -46.01
C ASP A 226 0.45 -35.44 -45.29
N SER A 227 -0.39 -35.00 -44.37
CA SER A 227 -1.72 -35.60 -44.16
C SER A 227 -2.70 -34.55 -43.64
N ASN A 228 -3.59 -34.16 -44.56
CA ASN A 228 -4.82 -33.43 -44.32
C ASN A 228 -5.75 -34.21 -43.39
N ALA A 229 -6.20 -33.59 -42.31
CA ALA A 229 -7.45 -33.96 -41.65
C ALA A 229 -8.19 -32.69 -41.23
N SER A 230 -9.05 -32.25 -42.14
CA SER A 230 -10.05 -31.21 -41.94
C SER A 230 -11.13 -31.72 -41.00
N THR A 231 -11.24 -31.13 -39.80
CA THR A 231 -12.52 -31.10 -39.07
C THR A 231 -12.86 -29.65 -38.76
N ARG A 232 -14.02 -29.27 -39.29
CA ARG A 232 -14.59 -27.94 -39.32
C ARG A 232 -15.15 -27.61 -37.94
N SER A 233 -14.66 -26.54 -37.33
CA SER A 233 -15.41 -25.66 -36.45
C SER A 233 -14.70 -24.31 -36.53
N ALA A 234 -15.25 -23.45 -37.38
CA ALA A 234 -14.69 -22.16 -37.70
C ALA A 234 -14.60 -21.29 -36.43
N PRO A 235 -13.43 -20.70 -36.14
CA PRO A 235 -13.34 -19.57 -35.22
C PRO A 235 -13.79 -18.33 -35.99
N THR A 236 -14.86 -17.68 -35.52
CA THR A 236 -15.21 -16.35 -36.04
C THR A 236 -14.06 -15.41 -35.70
N ALA A 237 -13.34 -15.05 -36.75
CA ALA A 237 -12.18 -14.20 -36.72
C ALA A 237 -12.55 -12.79 -36.25
N THR A 238 -11.76 -12.28 -35.30
CA THR A 238 -11.15 -10.95 -35.35
C THR A 238 -11.96 -9.86 -36.04
N SER A 239 -12.90 -9.26 -35.31
CA SER A 239 -13.20 -7.85 -35.51
C SER A 239 -12.38 -7.06 -34.48
N SER A 240 -11.20 -6.60 -34.90
CA SER A 240 -10.47 -5.53 -34.21
C SER A 240 -11.26 -4.22 -34.38
N HIS A 241 -12.43 -4.14 -33.75
CA HIS A 241 -13.10 -2.88 -33.51
C HIS A 241 -12.39 -2.23 -32.34
N SER A 242 -11.40 -1.40 -32.63
CA SER A 242 -10.86 -0.43 -31.66
C SER A 242 -12.02 0.50 -31.28
N ASN A 243 -12.71 0.13 -30.21
CA ASN A 243 -13.80 0.93 -29.69
C ASN A 243 -13.19 2.24 -29.15
N PRO A 244 -13.52 3.41 -29.71
CA PRO A 244 -12.81 4.66 -29.41
C PRO A 244 -13.02 5.17 -27.96
N ARG A 245 -13.77 4.44 -27.14
CA ARG A 245 -13.96 4.70 -25.70
C ARG A 245 -13.45 3.57 -24.80
N GLY A 246 -12.57 2.68 -25.31
CA GLY A 246 -12.16 1.38 -24.76
C GLY A 246 -11.43 1.38 -23.40
N LEU A 247 -12.04 1.97 -22.37
CA LEU A 247 -11.55 1.94 -21.01
C LEU A 247 -11.63 0.52 -20.45
N PHE A 248 -12.76 -0.15 -20.66
CA PHE A 248 -13.04 -1.51 -20.20
C PHE A 248 -12.82 -2.52 -21.31
N CYS A 249 -12.44 -3.75 -20.93
CA CYS A 249 -12.48 -4.87 -21.87
C CYS A 249 -13.92 -5.15 -22.33
N ILE A 250 -14.08 -5.69 -23.55
CA ILE A 250 -15.39 -6.10 -24.10
C ILE A 250 -16.14 -7.03 -23.11
N TYR A 251 -15.46 -8.03 -22.55
CA TYR A 251 -16.08 -8.92 -21.57
C TYR A 251 -16.55 -8.18 -20.30
N ALA A 252 -15.74 -7.23 -19.82
CA ALA A 252 -16.12 -6.40 -18.67
C ALA A 252 -17.36 -5.56 -18.97
N LEU A 253 -17.43 -4.95 -20.17
CA LEU A 253 -18.60 -4.19 -20.60
C LEU A 253 -19.86 -5.05 -20.69
N ASP A 254 -19.75 -6.29 -21.17
CA ASP A 254 -20.89 -7.21 -21.24
C ASP A 254 -21.41 -7.53 -19.84
N LEU A 255 -20.53 -7.82 -18.88
CA LEU A 255 -20.92 -8.02 -17.48
C LEU A 255 -21.52 -6.77 -16.83
N GLN A 256 -21.10 -5.56 -17.24
CA GLN A 256 -21.71 -4.31 -16.76
C GLN A 256 -23.12 -4.08 -17.33
N LYS A 257 -23.40 -4.56 -18.55
CA LYS A 257 -24.71 -4.44 -19.21
C LYS A 257 -25.69 -5.52 -18.77
N HIS A 258 -25.20 -6.75 -18.58
CA HIS A 258 -26.01 -7.92 -18.25
C HIS A 258 -25.76 -8.33 -16.81
N ILE A 259 -26.52 -7.71 -15.90
CA ILE A 259 -26.37 -7.88 -14.44
C ILE A 259 -26.45 -9.36 -14.03
N ASP A 260 -27.31 -10.14 -14.69
CA ASP A 260 -27.58 -11.56 -14.44
C ASP A 260 -26.58 -12.53 -15.10
N GLN A 261 -25.74 -12.06 -16.03
CA GLN A 261 -24.79 -12.92 -16.74
C GLN A 261 -23.74 -13.46 -15.76
N PRO A 262 -23.55 -14.77 -15.57
CA PRO A 262 -22.54 -15.28 -14.64
C PRO A 262 -21.09 -15.00 -15.11
N LEU A 263 -20.14 -15.08 -14.18
CA LEU A 263 -18.72 -15.10 -14.54
C LEU A 263 -18.38 -16.36 -15.36
N ALA A 264 -17.48 -16.20 -16.33
CA ALA A 264 -16.99 -17.29 -17.16
C ALA A 264 -16.26 -18.35 -16.32
N ASP A 265 -16.22 -19.59 -16.82
CA ASP A 265 -15.64 -20.73 -16.11
C ASP A 265 -14.16 -20.54 -15.74
N ASN A 266 -13.42 -19.72 -16.49
CA ASN A 266 -12.05 -19.31 -16.17
C ASN A 266 -11.90 -18.65 -14.79
N TYR A 267 -12.98 -18.12 -14.20
CA TYR A 267 -12.98 -17.49 -12.87
C TYR A 267 -13.57 -18.39 -11.76
N LYS A 268 -13.98 -19.62 -12.08
CA LYS A 268 -14.47 -20.60 -11.11
C LYS A 268 -13.31 -21.39 -10.48
N ASP A 269 -13.62 -22.23 -9.49
CA ASP A 269 -12.64 -23.14 -8.89
C ASP A 269 -11.96 -24.01 -9.95
N GLY A 270 -10.62 -23.98 -9.97
CA GLY A 270 -9.81 -24.67 -11.00
C GLY A 270 -9.60 -23.89 -12.30
N GLY A 271 -10.22 -22.71 -12.46
CA GLY A 271 -10.01 -21.83 -13.60
C GLY A 271 -8.62 -21.14 -13.59
N ASP A 272 -8.21 -20.63 -14.75
CA ASP A 272 -6.89 -19.98 -14.92
C ASP A 272 -6.87 -18.48 -14.54
N GLY A 273 -8.04 -17.92 -14.24
CA GLY A 273 -8.24 -16.51 -13.91
C GLY A 273 -8.07 -15.55 -15.09
N ARG A 274 -8.08 -16.05 -16.34
CA ARG A 274 -7.91 -15.23 -17.54
C ARG A 274 -9.25 -14.80 -18.12
N CYS A 275 -9.30 -13.56 -18.58
CA CYS A 275 -10.43 -13.06 -19.33
C CYS A 275 -10.56 -13.84 -20.66
N PRO A 276 -11.77 -14.33 -21.02
CA PRO A 276 -11.95 -15.08 -22.26
C PRO A 276 -11.70 -14.24 -23.52
N TYR A 277 -11.78 -12.90 -23.42
CA TYR A 277 -11.61 -11.98 -24.54
C TYR A 277 -10.18 -11.42 -24.60
N CYS A 278 -9.75 -10.58 -23.66
CA CYS A 278 -8.43 -9.94 -23.71
C CYS A 278 -7.29 -10.83 -23.20
N LYS A 279 -7.58 -12.01 -22.65
CA LYS A 279 -6.61 -12.95 -22.05
C LYS A 279 -5.79 -12.40 -20.87
N CYS A 280 -6.11 -11.19 -20.40
CA CYS A 280 -5.55 -10.60 -19.20
C CYS A 280 -5.86 -11.50 -18.00
N ARG A 281 -4.83 -11.79 -17.20
CA ARG A 281 -4.97 -12.58 -15.98
C ARG A 281 -5.36 -11.66 -14.83
N LEU A 282 -6.50 -11.92 -14.22
CA LEU A 282 -6.99 -11.16 -13.07
C LEU A 282 -6.69 -11.96 -11.80
N SER A 283 -6.12 -11.29 -10.80
CA SER A 283 -5.75 -11.90 -9.51
C SER A 283 -6.96 -12.07 -8.58
N THR A 284 -8.07 -12.58 -9.10
CA THR A 284 -9.28 -12.92 -8.34
C THR A 284 -9.24 -14.40 -7.98
N ARG A 285 -9.40 -14.74 -6.69
CA ARG A 285 -9.58 -16.14 -6.26
C ARG A 285 -11.07 -16.43 -6.18
N PRO A 286 -11.57 -17.56 -6.69
CA PRO A 286 -12.97 -17.95 -6.52
C PRO A 286 -13.36 -17.91 -5.04
N GLY A 287 -14.59 -17.48 -4.74
CA GLY A 287 -15.09 -17.35 -3.36
C GLY A 287 -14.47 -16.23 -2.53
N LYS A 288 -13.49 -15.48 -3.04
CA LYS A 288 -12.96 -14.30 -2.36
C LYS A 288 -13.86 -13.08 -2.58
N ALA A 289 -14.14 -12.36 -1.51
CA ALA A 289 -14.72 -11.02 -1.54
C ALA A 289 -13.82 -10.07 -0.74
N TRP A 290 -13.99 -8.76 -0.95
CA TRP A 290 -13.29 -7.74 -0.18
C TRP A 290 -14.28 -7.03 0.74
N GLU A 291 -13.94 -6.98 2.02
CA GLU A 291 -14.73 -6.28 3.03
C GLU A 291 -14.37 -4.79 3.07
N ILE A 292 -15.38 -3.94 2.98
CA ILE A 292 -15.29 -2.49 3.10
C ILE A 292 -16.15 -2.06 4.27
N VAL A 293 -15.52 -1.48 5.28
CA VAL A 293 -16.22 -0.90 6.44
C VAL A 293 -16.37 0.60 6.23
N LYS A 294 -17.60 1.10 6.31
CA LYS A 294 -17.90 2.52 6.12
C LYS A 294 -18.84 3.05 7.19
N VAL A 295 -18.49 4.18 7.79
CA VAL A 295 -19.31 4.86 8.79
C VAL A 295 -20.56 5.42 8.10
N ASP A 296 -21.75 5.14 8.64
CA ASP A 296 -22.99 5.71 8.11
C ASP A 296 -23.05 7.21 8.39
N GLU A 297 -23.06 8.04 7.35
CA GLU A 297 -23.14 9.50 7.46
C GLU A 297 -24.42 9.97 8.16
N LYS A 298 -25.53 9.22 8.02
CA LYS A 298 -26.82 9.52 8.66
C LYS A 298 -26.87 9.02 10.10
N ARG A 299 -26.14 7.97 10.42
CA ARG A 299 -26.11 7.31 11.73
C ARG A 299 -24.66 7.06 12.16
N ARG A 300 -24.00 8.12 12.63
CA ARG A 300 -22.57 8.13 13.00
C ARG A 300 -22.15 7.07 14.02
N ASP A 301 -23.11 6.40 14.66
CA ASP A 301 -22.89 5.40 15.69
C ASP A 301 -22.84 3.97 15.14
N ARG A 302 -22.98 3.78 13.81
CA ARG A 302 -22.97 2.45 13.20
C ARG A 302 -22.06 2.39 11.97
N ASP A 303 -21.16 1.42 12.00
CA ASP A 303 -20.41 0.99 10.84
C ASP A 303 -21.27 0.05 10.00
N ARG A 304 -21.23 0.24 8.68
CA ARG A 304 -21.86 -0.63 7.70
C ARG A 304 -20.78 -1.38 6.95
N ILE A 305 -20.96 -2.68 6.81
CA ILE A 305 -19.98 -3.58 6.21
C ILE A 305 -20.50 -3.97 4.83
N PHE A 306 -19.66 -3.83 3.81
CA PHE A 306 -19.97 -4.19 2.43
C PHE A 306 -18.97 -5.21 1.93
N LEU A 307 -19.45 -6.25 1.24
CA LEU A 307 -18.63 -7.18 0.48
C LEU A 307 -18.64 -6.78 -0.99
N VAL A 308 -17.45 -6.47 -1.50
CA VAL A 308 -17.21 -6.35 -2.94
C VAL A 308 -16.94 -7.74 -3.49
N GLU A 309 -17.80 -8.21 -4.38
CA GLU A 309 -17.67 -9.54 -4.97
C GLU A 309 -16.63 -9.57 -6.10
N ASN A 310 -16.14 -10.77 -6.44
CA ASN A 310 -15.24 -10.97 -7.58
C ASN A 310 -15.80 -10.40 -8.89
N ARG A 311 -17.12 -10.47 -9.06
CA ARG A 311 -17.78 -9.98 -10.28
C ARG A 311 -17.57 -8.49 -10.50
N PHE A 312 -17.60 -7.69 -9.43
CA PHE A 312 -17.27 -6.26 -9.48
C PHE A 312 -15.85 -6.03 -10.00
N VAL A 313 -14.88 -6.79 -9.50
CA VAL A 313 -13.47 -6.68 -9.91
C VAL A 313 -13.30 -7.08 -11.37
N VAL A 314 -13.90 -8.20 -11.78
CA VAL A 314 -13.82 -8.67 -13.17
C VAL A 314 -14.46 -7.67 -14.12
N LYS A 315 -15.63 -7.11 -13.82
CA LYS A 315 -16.25 -6.13 -14.72
C LYS A 315 -15.57 -4.76 -14.72
N SER A 316 -14.60 -4.54 -13.82
CA SER A 316 -13.78 -3.33 -13.77
C SER A 316 -12.49 -3.43 -14.59
N HIS A 317 -12.13 -4.60 -15.14
CA HIS A 317 -10.84 -4.76 -15.81
C HIS A 317 -10.77 -4.09 -17.18
N LYS A 318 -9.56 -3.68 -17.55
CA LYS A 318 -9.24 -3.06 -18.84
C LYS A 318 -8.62 -4.06 -19.80
N GLU A 319 -8.72 -3.79 -21.10
CA GLU A 319 -8.09 -4.63 -22.12
C GLU A 319 -6.55 -4.64 -22.03
N SER A 320 -5.95 -3.48 -21.75
CA SER A 320 -4.49 -3.32 -21.59
C SER A 320 -3.95 -3.82 -20.23
N GLY A 321 -4.80 -4.42 -19.39
CA GLY A 321 -4.49 -4.68 -17.99
C GLY A 321 -4.78 -3.51 -17.05
N GLY A 322 -4.77 -3.81 -15.76
CA GLY A 322 -5.28 -2.91 -14.71
C GLY A 322 -6.81 -2.85 -14.69
N PHE A 323 -7.32 -1.84 -14.00
CA PHE A 323 -8.73 -1.68 -13.68
C PHE A 323 -9.18 -0.23 -13.90
N ALA A 324 -10.45 -0.05 -14.19
CA ALA A 324 -11.13 1.24 -14.14
C ALA A 324 -12.33 1.11 -13.20
N CYS A 325 -12.57 2.12 -12.38
CA CYS A 325 -13.66 2.06 -11.42
C CYS A 325 -15.01 2.21 -12.12
N VAL A 326 -15.85 1.16 -12.05
CA VAL A 326 -17.19 1.16 -12.65
C VAL A 326 -18.09 2.21 -12.02
N LEU A 327 -17.96 2.46 -10.71
CA LEU A 327 -18.72 3.50 -10.03
C LEU A 327 -18.35 4.90 -10.53
N CYS A 328 -17.04 5.20 -10.70
CA CYS A 328 -16.60 6.45 -11.31
C CYS A 328 -17.18 6.64 -12.71
N SER A 329 -17.13 5.61 -13.55
CA SER A 329 -17.61 5.71 -14.94
C SER A 329 -19.11 5.98 -15.07
N ARG A 330 -19.88 5.70 -14.03
CA ARG A 330 -21.32 5.93 -13.98
C ARG A 330 -21.69 7.27 -13.36
N GLU A 331 -20.99 7.65 -12.30
CA GLU A 331 -21.44 8.72 -11.39
C GLU A 331 -20.55 9.97 -11.45
N ARG A 332 -19.37 9.89 -12.07
CA ARG A 332 -18.36 10.95 -12.07
C ARG A 332 -18.07 11.44 -13.49
N PRO A 333 -17.61 12.69 -13.65
CA PRO A 333 -17.22 13.24 -14.96
C PRO A 333 -15.86 12.71 -15.44
N SER A 334 -15.13 11.98 -14.60
CA SER A 334 -13.79 11.47 -14.91
C SER A 334 -13.63 10.06 -14.37
N ASP A 335 -13.08 9.19 -15.22
CA ASP A 335 -12.81 7.81 -14.87
C ASP A 335 -11.53 7.70 -14.03
N THR A 336 -11.58 6.87 -12.99
CA THR A 336 -10.38 6.52 -12.22
C THR A 336 -9.83 5.18 -12.70
N ILE A 337 -8.51 5.14 -12.94
CA ILE A 337 -7.77 3.96 -13.36
C ILE A 337 -6.90 3.49 -12.21
N CYS A 338 -6.94 2.19 -11.93
CA CYS A 338 -6.16 1.53 -10.89
C CYS A 338 -5.26 0.46 -11.53
N ASP A 339 -4.06 0.29 -11.01
CA ASP A 339 -3.08 -0.68 -11.53
C ASP A 339 -3.32 -2.11 -11.05
N SER A 340 -4.05 -2.26 -9.94
CA SER A 340 -4.23 -3.50 -9.21
C SER A 340 -5.62 -3.60 -8.57
N VAL A 341 -6.03 -4.81 -8.19
CA VAL A 341 -7.29 -5.05 -7.49
C VAL A 341 -7.30 -4.32 -6.14
N ALA A 342 -6.18 -4.32 -5.42
CA ALA A 342 -6.05 -3.62 -4.14
C ALA A 342 -6.25 -2.11 -4.30
N ALA A 343 -5.62 -1.49 -5.31
CA ALA A 343 -5.82 -0.08 -5.61
C ALA A 343 -7.27 0.24 -6.02
N LEU A 344 -7.92 -0.65 -6.77
CA LEU A 344 -9.34 -0.52 -7.11
C LEU A 344 -10.23 -0.52 -5.85
N VAL A 345 -10.03 -1.50 -4.96
CA VAL A 345 -10.83 -1.64 -3.73
C VAL A 345 -10.58 -0.47 -2.77
N ASP A 346 -9.33 -0.04 -2.59
CA ASP A 346 -8.99 1.13 -1.77
C ASP A 346 -9.63 2.43 -2.33
N HIS A 347 -9.58 2.62 -3.66
CA HIS A 347 -10.27 3.73 -4.31
C HIS A 347 -11.79 3.69 -4.07
N VAL A 348 -12.41 2.51 -4.24
CA VAL A 348 -13.86 2.32 -3.99
C VAL A 348 -14.20 2.66 -2.54
N TRP A 349 -13.38 2.22 -1.58
CA TRP A 349 -13.57 2.51 -0.16
C TRP A 349 -13.47 4.02 0.15
N ARG A 350 -12.50 4.72 -0.44
CA ARG A 350 -12.25 6.14 -0.14
C ARG A 350 -13.24 7.07 -0.84
N GLU A 351 -13.46 6.89 -2.13
CA GLU A 351 -14.07 7.91 -3.00
C GLU A 351 -15.58 7.72 -3.26
N HIS A 352 -16.12 6.54 -2.98
CA HIS A 352 -17.54 6.24 -3.22
C HIS A 352 -18.34 6.09 -1.94
N THR A 353 -19.54 6.64 -1.93
CA THR A 353 -20.45 6.69 -0.79
C THR A 353 -21.25 5.39 -0.64
N VAL A 354 -21.82 5.19 0.55
CA VAL A 354 -22.72 4.07 0.83
C VAL A 354 -23.94 4.04 -0.10
N GLY A 355 -24.43 5.22 -0.51
CA GLY A 355 -25.54 5.32 -1.46
C GLY A 355 -25.17 4.80 -2.86
N GLU A 356 -23.91 4.93 -3.28
CA GLU A 356 -23.41 4.36 -4.54
C GLU A 356 -23.24 2.85 -4.43
N TYR A 357 -22.78 2.33 -3.28
CA TYR A 357 -22.67 0.88 -3.05
C TYR A 357 -24.03 0.19 -3.21
N GLY A 358 -25.10 0.76 -2.63
CA GLY A 358 -26.45 0.20 -2.73
C GLY A 358 -27.05 0.20 -4.14
N ARG A 359 -26.45 0.92 -5.10
CA ARG A 359 -26.84 0.87 -6.52
C ARG A 359 -26.07 -0.19 -7.31
N GLU A 360 -25.00 -0.73 -6.74
CA GLU A 360 -24.13 -1.69 -7.39
C GLU A 360 -24.43 -3.11 -6.89
N VAL A 361 -24.97 -3.93 -7.79
CA VAL A 361 -25.43 -5.30 -7.49
C VAL A 361 -24.33 -6.22 -6.99
N ASP A 362 -23.08 -5.97 -7.39
CA ASP A 362 -21.92 -6.77 -7.00
C ASP A 362 -21.21 -6.24 -5.73
N VAL A 363 -21.85 -5.29 -5.02
CA VAL A 363 -21.42 -4.78 -3.70
C VAL A 363 -22.56 -5.00 -2.71
N VAL A 364 -22.43 -6.05 -1.89
CA VAL A 364 -23.49 -6.52 -1.01
C VAL A 364 -23.24 -6.05 0.41
N GLU A 365 -24.24 -5.45 1.05
CA GLU A 365 -24.17 -5.11 2.47
C GLU A 365 -24.36 -6.35 3.35
N ILE A 366 -23.50 -6.51 4.37
CA ILE A 366 -23.61 -7.55 5.39
C ILE A 366 -23.84 -6.88 6.75
N GLY A 367 -24.97 -7.21 7.38
CA GLY A 367 -25.40 -6.64 8.66
C GLY A 367 -26.87 -6.26 8.62
#